data_AF-A0A2D5ELY2-F1
#
_entry.id   AF-A0A2D5ELY2-F1
#
_cell.length_a   1.000
_cell.length_b   1.000
_cell.length_c   1.000
_cell.angle_alpha   90.00
_cell.angle_beta   90.00
_cell.angle_gamma   90.00
#
_symmetry.space_group_name_H-M   'P 1'
#
loop_
_entity.id
_entity.type
_entity.pdbx_description
1 polymer ?
#
loop_
_entity_poly.entity_id
_entity_poly.type
_entity_poly.pdbx_seq_one_letter_code
_entity_poly.pdbx_strand_id
1 'polypeptide(L)'
;MTETECLPLGKLALVGLLALLASCGGGGGGEPSPDSGPLTCRVTCDDGMFCNGEERCDPSSPAADASGCVAGVAPCAGGVSCDEEADRCGEGCPDADGDGVPDARCGGMDCDDSNAAVFPGAAEVCDAAGHDEDCDPSTVGARDADGDGFIDAACCNGELCGEDCDDGERGTNPDNPEVCDGVDNDCDGRLDEAGDPVSWYPDEDGDLFGDEDATPTVSCAQPSADLVPNGRDCDDSRPEGNPANPEIDGNGRDDNCNGRVDEGATALAEGGITTLGGTVLREGGSARLSQGRIETFARTCRGDDCVTGGIIP
;
A
#
# COMPACT_ATOMS: atom_id res chain seq x y z
N MET A 1 -37.69 16.21 -26.16
CA MET A 1 -36.51 16.23 -27.05
C MET A 1 -35.52 15.27 -26.40
N THR A 2 -35.86 13.98 -26.38
CA THR A 2 -35.30 12.93 -27.25
C THR A 2 -33.80 12.75 -27.01
N GLU A 3 -33.53 11.83 -26.08
CA GLU A 3 -32.28 11.11 -25.88
C GLU A 3 -31.93 10.31 -27.15
N THR A 4 -30.64 10.23 -27.48
CA THR A 4 -30.12 9.28 -28.47
C THR A 4 -29.00 8.49 -27.84
N GLU A 5 -29.32 7.27 -27.43
CA GLU A 5 -28.41 6.24 -26.96
C GLU A 5 -27.74 5.51 -28.14
N CYS A 6 -26.57 4.95 -27.82
CA CYS A 6 -25.73 4.08 -28.64
C CYS A 6 -26.45 2.80 -29.11
N LEU A 7 -26.06 2.29 -30.29
CA LEU A 7 -26.36 0.93 -30.74
C LEU A 7 -25.05 0.14 -30.96
N PRO A 8 -24.97 -1.13 -30.51
CA PRO A 8 -23.74 -1.92 -30.50
C PRO A 8 -23.59 -2.92 -31.68
N LEU A 9 -22.37 -3.47 -31.71
CA LEU A 9 -21.82 -4.56 -32.51
C LEU A 9 -22.75 -5.74 -32.81
N GLY A 10 -22.60 -6.30 -34.01
CA GLY A 10 -23.00 -7.67 -34.35
C GLY A 10 -22.03 -8.30 -35.35
N LYS A 11 -21.13 -9.16 -34.85
CA LYS A 11 -20.29 -10.10 -35.62
C LYS A 11 -21.16 -11.11 -36.38
N LEU A 12 -20.81 -11.44 -37.63
CA LEU A 12 -20.96 -12.80 -38.16
C LEU A 12 -20.06 -13.01 -39.39
N ALA A 13 -19.13 -13.95 -39.27
CA ALA A 13 -18.29 -14.46 -40.33
C ALA A 13 -19.00 -15.61 -41.08
N LEU A 14 -18.81 -15.74 -42.39
CA LEU A 14 -18.58 -17.06 -43.01
C LEU A 14 -17.96 -17.00 -44.42
N VAL A 15 -17.04 -17.93 -44.61
CA VAL A 15 -16.12 -18.28 -45.70
C VAL A 15 -16.84 -18.78 -46.98
N GLY A 16 -16.23 -18.61 -48.16
CA GLY A 16 -16.69 -19.28 -49.40
C GLY A 16 -15.88 -19.09 -50.69
N LEU A 17 -14.72 -19.74 -50.78
CA LEU A 17 -14.06 -20.42 -51.92
C LEU A 17 -14.41 -20.08 -53.42
N LEU A 18 -13.39 -19.56 -54.13
CA LEU A 18 -12.83 -19.94 -55.45
C LEU A 18 -13.74 -20.27 -56.67
N ALA A 19 -13.61 -19.49 -57.76
CA ALA A 19 -13.60 -19.99 -59.15
C ALA A 19 -13.03 -18.96 -60.15
N LEU A 20 -11.99 -19.36 -60.89
CA LEU A 20 -11.49 -18.68 -62.10
C LEU A 20 -12.52 -18.76 -63.24
N LEU A 21 -12.56 -17.75 -64.12
CA LEU A 21 -12.42 -17.91 -65.58
C LEU A 21 -12.34 -16.55 -66.32
N ALA A 22 -11.70 -16.58 -67.47
CA ALA A 22 -11.15 -15.48 -68.28
C ALA A 22 -12.18 -14.60 -69.00
N SER A 23 -11.79 -13.36 -69.32
CA SER A 23 -11.99 -12.81 -70.66
C SER A 23 -11.04 -11.64 -70.97
N CYS A 24 -10.46 -11.69 -72.16
CA CYS A 24 -9.57 -10.72 -72.80
C CYS A 24 -10.41 -9.78 -73.68
N GLY A 25 -10.03 -8.51 -73.79
CA GLY A 25 -10.47 -7.70 -74.93
C GLY A 25 -10.24 -6.20 -74.83
N GLY A 26 -9.40 -5.69 -75.73
CA GLY A 26 -9.59 -4.36 -76.32
C GLY A 26 -8.54 -3.31 -76.00
N GLY A 27 -7.45 -3.31 -76.76
CA GLY A 27 -6.54 -2.18 -76.84
C GLY A 27 -7.21 -0.95 -77.48
N GLY A 28 -6.86 0.21 -76.97
CA GLY A 28 -7.13 1.51 -77.57
C GLY A 28 -6.12 2.50 -77.02
N GLY A 29 -5.05 2.74 -77.79
CA GLY A 29 -4.12 3.82 -77.52
C GLY A 29 -4.87 5.14 -77.52
N GLY A 30 -4.95 5.78 -76.36
CA GLY A 30 -5.28 7.19 -76.27
C GLY A 30 -4.05 7.98 -76.67
N GLU A 31 -3.93 8.30 -77.95
CA GLU A 31 -3.17 9.47 -78.37
C GLU A 31 -3.83 10.71 -77.74
N PRO A 32 -3.09 11.57 -77.03
CA PRO A 32 -3.65 12.84 -76.57
C PRO A 32 -3.88 13.76 -77.78
N SER A 33 -5.13 14.14 -78.00
CA SER A 33 -5.52 15.14 -79.00
C SER A 33 -5.14 16.57 -78.53
N PRO A 34 -4.97 17.53 -79.46
CA PRO A 34 -4.17 18.72 -79.27
C PRO A 34 -4.98 19.89 -78.69
N ASP A 35 -5.06 19.98 -77.37
CA ASP A 35 -5.43 21.23 -76.69
C ASP A 35 -4.18 21.90 -76.12
N SER A 36 -3.23 22.20 -77.01
CA SER A 36 -2.24 23.26 -76.77
C SER A 36 -2.86 24.62 -77.17
N GLY A 37 -3.97 24.97 -76.52
CA GLY A 37 -4.22 26.38 -76.25
C GLY A 37 -3.11 26.88 -75.32
N PRO A 38 -2.71 28.16 -75.38
CA PRO A 38 -1.62 28.62 -74.56
C PRO A 38 -1.98 28.34 -73.09
N LEU A 39 -1.10 27.63 -72.38
CA LEU A 39 -1.16 27.42 -70.95
C LEU A 39 -1.08 28.80 -70.28
N THR A 40 -2.21 29.50 -70.20
CA THR A 40 -2.32 30.85 -69.65
C THR A 40 -3.15 30.80 -68.39
N CYS A 41 -2.64 31.38 -67.31
CA CYS A 41 -3.45 31.57 -66.11
C CYS A 41 -4.66 32.45 -66.44
N ARG A 42 -5.83 31.99 -66.02
CA ARG A 42 -7.12 32.61 -66.37
C ARG A 42 -7.50 33.76 -65.43
N VAL A 43 -6.82 33.88 -64.29
CA VAL A 43 -7.05 34.84 -63.20
C VAL A 43 -5.73 35.26 -62.56
N THR A 44 -5.76 36.29 -61.71
CA THR A 44 -4.67 36.52 -60.74
C THR A 44 -4.68 35.34 -59.77
N CYS A 45 -3.56 34.62 -59.69
CA CYS A 45 -3.45 33.45 -58.81
C CYS A 45 -3.40 33.85 -57.34
N ASP A 46 -3.10 35.09 -57.02
CA ASP A 46 -3.11 35.62 -55.67
C ASP A 46 -4.52 35.60 -55.06
N ASP A 47 -4.75 34.70 -54.10
CA ASP A 47 -5.97 34.58 -53.31
C ASP A 47 -6.01 35.54 -52.10
N GLY A 48 -4.95 36.31 -51.88
CA GLY A 48 -4.80 37.23 -50.77
C GLY A 48 -4.55 36.55 -49.42
N MET A 49 -4.23 35.24 -49.40
CA MET A 49 -3.74 34.57 -48.20
C MET A 49 -2.22 34.72 -48.12
N PHE A 50 -1.74 35.07 -46.94
CA PHE A 50 -0.32 35.26 -46.69
C PHE A 50 0.35 33.92 -46.35
N CYS A 51 -0.30 33.07 -45.55
CA CYS A 51 0.39 31.91 -44.95
C CYS A 51 0.64 30.75 -45.91
N ASN A 52 -0.04 30.68 -47.05
CA ASN A 52 0.23 29.71 -48.12
C ASN A 52 1.31 30.19 -49.12
N GLY A 53 1.78 31.44 -48.97
CA GLY A 53 2.85 32.03 -49.77
C GLY A 53 2.42 32.54 -51.14
N GLU A 54 3.23 33.41 -51.73
CA GLU A 54 2.91 34.10 -52.99
C GLU A 54 2.59 33.10 -54.12
N GLU A 55 1.34 33.09 -54.55
CA GLU A 55 0.84 32.15 -55.54
C GLU A 55 1.33 32.49 -56.94
N ARG A 56 1.89 31.48 -57.61
CA ARG A 56 2.53 31.62 -58.91
C ARG A 56 1.68 31.01 -60.01
N CYS A 57 1.56 31.75 -61.10
CA CYS A 57 1.08 31.21 -62.36
C CYS A 57 2.10 30.22 -62.96
N ASP A 58 1.81 28.92 -62.91
CA ASP A 58 2.57 27.88 -63.62
C ASP A 58 1.68 26.71 -64.03
N PRO A 59 0.96 26.82 -65.17
CA PRO A 59 0.06 25.77 -65.63
C PRO A 59 0.78 24.53 -66.17
N SER A 60 2.13 24.54 -66.20
CA SER A 60 2.94 23.37 -66.55
C SER A 60 3.39 22.58 -65.32
N SER A 61 3.19 23.12 -64.11
CA SER A 61 3.51 22.45 -62.86
C SER A 61 2.54 21.31 -62.57
N PRO A 62 3.01 20.13 -62.14
CA PRO A 62 2.15 19.06 -61.63
C PRO A 62 1.35 19.46 -60.37
N ALA A 63 1.77 20.50 -59.67
CA ALA A 63 1.11 21.02 -58.49
C ALA A 63 0.09 22.14 -58.80
N ALA A 64 -0.11 22.46 -60.09
CA ALA A 64 -1.05 23.51 -60.50
C ALA A 64 -2.50 23.04 -60.39
N ASP A 65 -3.37 23.94 -59.94
CA ASP A 65 -4.81 23.73 -59.92
C ASP A 65 -5.43 23.81 -61.33
N ALA A 66 -6.77 23.70 -61.42
CA ALA A 66 -7.48 23.78 -62.70
C ALA A 66 -7.37 25.16 -63.40
N SER A 67 -6.91 26.18 -62.70
CA SER A 67 -6.69 27.55 -63.20
C SER A 67 -5.24 27.81 -63.61
N GLY A 68 -4.31 26.88 -63.33
CA GLY A 68 -2.89 27.00 -63.59
C GLY A 68 -2.10 27.68 -62.46
N CYS A 69 -2.67 27.78 -61.26
CA CYS A 69 -2.09 28.42 -60.10
C CYS A 69 -1.41 27.41 -59.18
N VAL A 70 -0.24 27.77 -58.67
CA VAL A 70 0.55 26.96 -57.73
C VAL A 70 0.74 27.79 -56.47
N ALA A 71 0.31 27.25 -55.32
CA ALA A 71 0.56 27.86 -54.02
C ALA A 71 2.06 28.10 -53.82
N GLY A 72 2.39 29.23 -53.20
CA GLY A 72 3.77 29.60 -52.93
C GLY A 72 4.44 28.72 -51.87
N VAL A 73 5.67 29.11 -51.52
CA VAL A 73 6.28 28.59 -50.29
C VAL A 73 5.75 29.43 -49.15
N ALA A 74 5.12 28.79 -48.16
CA ALA A 74 4.65 29.45 -46.95
C ALA A 74 5.75 30.36 -46.37
N PRO A 75 5.47 31.66 -46.12
CA PRO A 75 6.49 32.61 -45.71
C PRO A 75 6.95 32.40 -44.26
N CYS A 76 6.16 31.69 -43.46
CA CYS A 76 6.47 31.39 -42.07
C CYS A 76 7.21 30.05 -41.93
N ALA A 77 8.24 30.05 -41.08
CA ALA A 77 8.93 28.83 -40.70
C ALA A 77 7.98 27.88 -39.96
N GLY A 78 8.18 26.57 -40.12
CA GLY A 78 7.39 25.56 -39.41
C GLY A 78 7.50 25.75 -37.89
N GLY A 79 6.35 25.71 -37.19
CA GLY A 79 6.27 25.94 -35.74
C GLY A 79 5.96 27.39 -35.34
N VAL A 80 5.91 28.31 -36.30
CA VAL A 80 5.50 29.69 -36.05
C VAL A 80 4.02 29.86 -36.39
N SER A 81 3.24 30.43 -35.46
CA SER A 81 1.85 30.80 -35.71
C SER A 81 1.79 31.77 -36.90
N CYS A 82 0.82 31.62 -37.80
CA CYS A 82 0.67 32.54 -38.93
C CYS A 82 -0.68 33.27 -38.82
N ASP A 83 -0.62 34.61 -38.88
CA ASP A 83 -1.76 35.51 -38.76
C ASP A 83 -2.09 36.07 -40.16
N GLU A 84 -3.09 35.45 -40.80
CA GLU A 84 -3.57 35.80 -42.14
C GLU A 84 -4.16 37.21 -42.22
N GLU A 85 -4.71 37.75 -41.12
CA GLU A 85 -5.36 39.06 -41.13
C GLU A 85 -4.36 40.20 -40.96
N ALA A 86 -3.18 39.90 -40.42
CA ALA A 86 -2.09 40.86 -40.22
C ALA A 86 -0.89 40.64 -41.14
N ASP A 87 -0.99 39.74 -42.13
CA ASP A 87 0.06 39.37 -43.09
C ASP A 87 1.42 39.14 -42.42
N ARG A 88 1.43 38.43 -41.29
CA ARG A 88 2.64 38.25 -40.48
C ARG A 88 2.74 36.86 -39.87
N CYS A 89 3.99 36.41 -39.76
CA CYS A 89 4.33 35.32 -38.88
C CYS A 89 4.32 35.85 -37.44
N GLY A 90 3.72 35.09 -36.53
CA GLY A 90 3.84 35.30 -35.10
C GLY A 90 5.31 35.26 -34.67
N GLU A 91 5.59 35.79 -33.48
CA GLU A 91 6.87 35.50 -32.86
C GLU A 91 6.84 34.00 -32.50
N GLY A 92 7.82 33.24 -32.97
CA GLY A 92 7.97 31.85 -32.55
C GLY A 92 8.11 31.79 -31.03
N CYS A 93 7.94 30.59 -30.46
CA CYS A 93 8.25 30.39 -29.06
C CYS A 93 9.71 30.81 -28.81
N PRO A 94 9.96 31.79 -27.93
CA PRO A 94 11.31 32.09 -27.52
C PRO A 94 11.90 30.88 -26.79
N ASP A 95 13.20 30.75 -26.93
CA ASP A 95 14.08 29.89 -26.14
C ASP A 95 14.87 30.89 -25.28
N ALA A 96 14.46 31.07 -24.03
CA ALA A 96 14.95 32.19 -23.22
C ALA A 96 16.24 31.87 -22.46
N ASP A 97 16.56 30.59 -22.24
CA ASP A 97 17.80 30.16 -21.60
C ASP A 97 18.88 29.62 -22.56
N GLY A 98 18.49 29.33 -23.81
CA GLY A 98 19.39 29.03 -24.92
C GLY A 98 19.81 27.56 -25.05
N ASP A 99 19.03 26.61 -24.54
CA ASP A 99 19.31 25.18 -24.71
C ASP A 99 18.89 24.61 -26.08
N GLY A 100 18.15 25.39 -26.86
CA GLY A 100 17.66 25.02 -28.18
C GLY A 100 16.25 24.41 -28.20
N VAL A 101 15.57 24.35 -27.06
CA VAL A 101 14.17 23.91 -26.92
C VAL A 101 13.29 25.12 -26.55
N PRO A 102 12.20 25.39 -27.29
CA PRO A 102 11.33 26.51 -26.97
C PRO A 102 10.36 26.25 -25.79
N ASP A 103 9.92 27.32 -25.14
CA ASP A 103 8.96 27.31 -24.01
C ASP A 103 7.67 26.50 -24.27
N ALA A 104 7.37 25.54 -23.39
CA ALA A 104 6.14 24.74 -23.42
C ALA A 104 4.85 25.59 -23.30
N ARG A 105 4.89 26.74 -22.61
CA ARG A 105 3.71 27.60 -22.40
C ARG A 105 3.16 28.20 -23.70
N CYS A 106 3.99 28.32 -24.73
CA CYS A 106 3.56 28.78 -26.06
C CYS A 106 3.49 27.66 -27.10
N GLY A 107 3.69 26.40 -26.69
CA GLY A 107 3.61 25.22 -27.56
C GLY A 107 4.96 24.61 -27.95
N GLY A 108 6.05 25.00 -27.29
CA GLY A 108 7.31 24.28 -27.31
C GLY A 108 7.29 23.04 -26.40
N MET A 109 8.46 22.56 -25.98
CA MET A 109 8.58 21.34 -25.16
C MET A 109 9.36 21.57 -23.85
N ASP A 110 9.89 22.76 -23.63
CA ASP A 110 10.65 23.09 -22.43
C ASP A 110 9.73 23.52 -21.27
N CYS A 111 9.79 22.77 -20.17
CA CYS A 111 8.99 22.98 -18.98
C CYS A 111 9.55 24.07 -18.05
N ASP A 112 10.82 24.47 -18.19
CA ASP A 112 11.44 25.61 -17.52
C ASP A 112 12.41 26.37 -18.44
N ASP A 113 11.82 27.17 -19.34
CA ASP A 113 12.50 28.12 -20.28
C ASP A 113 13.33 29.22 -19.60
N SER A 114 13.61 29.11 -18.31
CA SER A 114 14.54 29.98 -17.59
C SER A 114 15.82 29.26 -17.15
N ASN A 115 15.93 27.96 -17.41
CA ASN A 115 16.99 27.10 -16.96
C ASN A 115 17.40 26.07 -18.04
N ALA A 116 18.48 26.38 -18.76
CA ALA A 116 19.04 25.55 -19.85
C ALA A 116 19.52 24.13 -19.46
N ALA A 117 19.36 23.73 -18.20
CA ALA A 117 19.56 22.36 -17.74
C ALA A 117 18.27 21.53 -17.73
N VAL A 118 17.12 22.16 -17.96
CA VAL A 118 15.79 21.58 -17.99
C VAL A 118 15.30 21.55 -19.44
N PHE A 119 15.23 20.37 -20.04
CA PHE A 119 14.76 20.20 -21.41
C PHE A 119 14.44 18.74 -21.73
N PRO A 120 13.57 18.47 -22.71
CA PRO A 120 13.31 17.12 -23.22
C PRO A 120 14.55 16.25 -23.44
N GLY A 121 14.69 15.21 -22.63
CA GLY A 121 15.81 14.26 -22.68
C GLY A 121 17.07 14.71 -21.94
N ALA A 122 16.98 15.72 -21.07
CA ALA A 122 17.95 15.93 -20.01
C ALA A 122 18.04 14.69 -19.11
N ALA A 123 19.04 14.65 -18.23
CA ALA A 123 19.14 13.58 -17.25
C ALA A 123 18.46 14.03 -15.96
N GLU A 124 17.50 13.23 -15.49
CA GLU A 124 16.86 13.42 -14.19
C GLU A 124 17.91 13.51 -13.08
N VAL A 125 17.82 14.58 -12.31
CA VAL A 125 18.64 14.80 -11.13
C VAL A 125 17.86 14.28 -9.94
N CYS A 126 18.50 13.43 -9.14
CA CYS A 126 17.89 13.02 -7.89
C CYS A 126 17.90 14.19 -6.89
N ASP A 127 16.74 14.82 -6.73
CA ASP A 127 16.49 15.82 -5.71
C ASP A 127 15.11 15.69 -5.07
N ALA A 128 15.02 16.15 -3.82
CA ALA A 128 13.80 16.10 -3.03
C ALA A 128 12.87 17.30 -3.30
N ALA A 129 13.32 18.28 -4.09
CA ALA A 129 12.47 19.39 -4.52
C ALA A 129 11.56 18.97 -5.70
N GLY A 130 11.84 17.84 -6.33
CA GLY A 130 10.99 17.23 -7.34
C GLY A 130 11.03 17.98 -8.65
N HIS A 131 12.19 18.53 -9.05
CA HIS A 131 12.31 19.17 -10.35
C HIS A 131 12.22 18.13 -11.46
N ASP A 132 11.54 18.50 -12.54
CA ASP A 132 11.41 17.70 -13.75
C ASP A 132 12.47 18.23 -14.73
N GLU A 133 13.63 17.58 -14.82
CA GLU A 133 14.70 18.06 -15.69
C GLU A 133 14.46 17.70 -17.15
N ASP A 134 13.88 16.53 -17.42
CA ASP A 134 13.67 16.06 -18.78
C ASP A 134 12.28 16.35 -19.36
N CYS A 135 11.46 17.08 -18.61
CA CYS A 135 10.09 17.45 -18.95
C CYS A 135 9.19 16.22 -19.24
N ASP A 136 9.53 15.07 -18.68
CA ASP A 136 8.74 13.86 -18.65
C ASP A 136 8.40 13.50 -17.19
N PRO A 137 7.17 13.74 -16.72
CA PRO A 137 6.78 13.48 -15.32
C PRO A 137 6.72 11.99 -14.96
N SER A 138 7.09 11.09 -15.88
CA SER A 138 7.18 9.65 -15.65
C SER A 138 8.61 9.16 -15.40
N THR A 139 9.60 10.04 -15.46
CA THR A 139 10.99 9.74 -15.18
C THR A 139 11.34 10.19 -13.76
N VAL A 140 12.41 9.63 -13.20
CA VAL A 140 12.93 10.01 -11.88
C VAL A 140 14.44 9.72 -11.86
N GLY A 141 15.18 10.46 -11.03
CA GLY A 141 16.61 10.24 -10.84
C GLY A 141 16.93 8.81 -10.41
N ALA A 142 17.86 8.14 -11.10
CA ALA A 142 18.17 6.73 -10.88
C ALA A 142 19.18 6.48 -9.74
N ARG A 143 19.09 7.22 -8.62
CA ARG A 143 19.97 6.96 -7.46
C ARG A 143 19.48 5.71 -6.74
N ASP A 144 20.37 4.74 -6.66
CA ASP A 144 20.24 3.44 -5.98
C ASP A 144 21.62 3.18 -5.36
N ALA A 145 21.86 3.75 -4.18
CA ALA A 145 23.19 3.79 -3.58
C ALA A 145 23.58 2.46 -2.94
N ASP A 146 22.63 1.71 -2.41
CA ASP A 146 22.87 0.40 -1.86
C ASP A 146 22.86 -0.70 -2.94
N GLY A 147 22.17 -0.49 -4.07
CA GLY A 147 22.13 -1.33 -5.26
C GLY A 147 21.11 -2.47 -5.21
N ASP A 148 20.05 -2.38 -4.42
CA ASP A 148 18.98 -3.38 -4.33
C ASP A 148 17.97 -3.35 -5.50
N GLY A 149 18.02 -2.29 -6.31
CA GLY A 149 17.18 -2.09 -7.48
C GLY A 149 15.97 -1.19 -7.25
N PHE A 150 15.82 -0.63 -6.04
CA PHE A 150 14.88 0.44 -5.75
C PHE A 150 15.57 1.79 -5.82
N ILE A 151 14.78 2.83 -6.09
CA ILE A 151 15.27 4.20 -6.20
C ILE A 151 14.98 4.89 -4.86
N ASP A 152 15.96 5.65 -4.37
CA ASP A 152 15.85 6.49 -3.17
C ASP A 152 14.56 7.32 -3.17
N ALA A 153 13.77 7.22 -2.11
CA ALA A 153 12.53 7.98 -1.93
C ALA A 153 12.73 9.50 -1.88
N ALA A 154 13.95 9.98 -1.65
CA ALA A 154 14.32 11.37 -1.76
C ALA A 154 14.61 11.81 -3.21
N CYS A 155 14.63 10.91 -4.18
CA CYS A 155 14.59 11.25 -5.60
C CYS A 155 13.15 11.43 -6.02
N CYS A 156 12.78 12.65 -6.41
CA CYS A 156 11.45 12.95 -6.89
C CYS A 156 11.48 13.68 -8.23
N ASN A 157 10.42 13.50 -9.00
CA ASN A 157 9.99 14.34 -10.11
C ASN A 157 8.50 14.67 -9.87
N GLY A 158 8.23 15.89 -9.41
CA GLY A 158 6.91 16.30 -8.95
C GLY A 158 6.36 15.43 -7.81
N GLU A 159 5.30 14.68 -8.08
CA GLU A 159 4.67 13.75 -7.12
C GLU A 159 5.20 12.32 -7.23
N LEU A 160 5.95 12.00 -8.29
CA LEU A 160 6.58 10.69 -8.46
C LEU A 160 7.91 10.70 -7.71
N CYS A 161 8.10 9.77 -6.78
CA CYS A 161 9.36 9.60 -6.08
C CYS A 161 9.80 8.14 -6.13
N GLY A 162 11.06 7.89 -5.78
CA GLY A 162 11.53 6.56 -5.44
C GLY A 162 10.73 5.94 -4.28
N GLU A 163 10.85 4.64 -4.13
CA GLU A 163 10.11 3.86 -3.15
C GLU A 163 11.01 3.34 -2.02
N ASP A 164 12.32 3.54 -2.11
CA ASP A 164 13.29 3.11 -1.12
C ASP A 164 13.39 4.13 0.03
N CYS A 165 12.90 3.73 1.21
CA CYS A 165 12.92 4.55 2.40
C CYS A 165 14.29 4.62 3.09
N ASP A 166 15.24 3.74 2.75
CA ASP A 166 16.64 3.79 3.20
C ASP A 166 17.61 3.27 2.11
N ASP A 167 17.92 4.14 1.14
CA ASP A 167 18.86 3.93 0.02
C ASP A 167 20.32 3.61 0.46
N GLY A 168 20.58 3.49 1.76
CA GLY A 168 21.83 3.01 2.33
C GLY A 168 21.85 1.53 2.70
N GLU A 169 20.70 0.85 2.74
CA GLU A 169 20.53 -0.51 3.27
C GLU A 169 19.64 -1.39 2.38
N ARG A 170 20.29 -2.32 1.67
CA ARG A 170 19.63 -3.29 0.78
C ARG A 170 18.52 -4.14 1.43
N GLY A 171 18.49 -4.17 2.76
CA GLY A 171 17.52 -4.87 3.61
C GLY A 171 16.24 -4.07 3.88
N THR A 172 16.14 -2.84 3.40
CA THR A 172 15.05 -1.91 3.68
C THR A 172 14.51 -1.35 2.38
N ASN A 173 13.54 -2.03 1.79
CA ASN A 173 12.93 -1.63 0.53
C ASN A 173 11.56 -2.29 0.36
N PRO A 174 10.71 -1.83 -0.57
CA PRO A 174 9.36 -2.36 -0.79
C PRO A 174 9.22 -3.88 -0.98
N ASP A 175 10.28 -4.57 -1.41
CA ASP A 175 10.27 -6.03 -1.61
C ASP A 175 10.81 -6.82 -0.42
N ASN A 176 11.42 -6.17 0.57
CA ASN A 176 11.94 -6.84 1.75
C ASN A 176 10.84 -7.17 2.74
N PRO A 177 10.92 -8.33 3.41
CA PRO A 177 9.96 -8.67 4.44
C PRO A 177 10.24 -7.88 5.71
N GLU A 178 9.17 -7.40 6.32
CA GLU A 178 9.26 -6.82 7.65
C GLU A 178 9.81 -7.83 8.68
N VAL A 179 10.61 -7.32 9.60
CA VAL A 179 11.10 -8.06 10.77
C VAL A 179 11.06 -7.15 11.99
N CYS A 180 11.00 -7.75 13.17
CA CYS A 180 10.60 -7.06 14.40
C CYS A 180 11.86 -6.52 15.03
N ASP A 181 12.39 -5.51 14.36
CA ASP A 181 13.69 -4.92 14.60
C ASP A 181 13.64 -3.39 14.77
N GLY A 182 12.48 -2.78 14.65
CA GLY A 182 12.20 -1.36 14.81
C GLY A 182 12.12 -0.59 13.52
N VAL A 183 12.23 -1.25 12.37
CA VAL A 183 12.49 -0.62 11.08
C VAL A 183 11.43 -1.05 10.10
N ASP A 184 10.90 -0.08 9.36
CA ASP A 184 10.02 -0.27 8.21
C ASP A 184 10.83 -0.89 7.06
N ASN A 185 11.12 -2.17 7.16
CA ASN A 185 11.97 -2.88 6.20
C ASN A 185 11.30 -3.07 4.85
N ASP A 186 9.98 -2.90 4.79
CA ASP A 186 9.19 -2.96 3.56
C ASP A 186 8.70 -1.58 3.07
N CYS A 187 9.15 -0.50 3.72
CA CYS A 187 8.90 0.89 3.34
C CYS A 187 7.41 1.25 3.16
N ASP A 188 6.49 0.59 3.86
CA ASP A 188 5.05 0.84 3.77
C ASP A 188 4.55 1.97 4.72
N GLY A 189 5.44 2.49 5.55
CA GLY A 189 5.23 3.54 6.54
C GLY A 189 4.79 3.01 7.92
N ARG A 190 4.82 1.70 8.14
CA ARG A 190 4.52 1.03 9.41
C ARG A 190 5.83 0.47 9.98
N LEU A 191 5.79 0.12 11.26
CA LEU A 191 6.97 -0.37 11.97
C LEU A 191 6.60 -1.66 12.67
N ASP A 192 7.51 -2.62 12.62
CA ASP A 192 7.47 -3.90 13.30
C ASP A 192 6.12 -4.61 13.16
N GLU A 193 5.48 -4.43 12.01
CA GLU A 193 4.30 -5.20 11.64
C GLU A 193 4.63 -6.66 11.35
N ALA A 194 5.92 -7.02 11.35
CA ALA A 194 6.37 -8.40 11.38
C ALA A 194 7.62 -8.61 12.24
N GLY A 195 7.77 -9.83 12.79
CA GLY A 195 8.93 -10.41 13.51
C GLY A 195 8.67 -10.79 14.99
N ASP A 196 9.75 -11.07 15.75
CA ASP A 196 9.74 -11.99 16.89
C ASP A 196 8.81 -11.59 18.05
N PRO A 197 7.73 -12.33 18.24
CA PRO A 197 6.57 -11.80 18.94
C PRO A 197 6.72 -11.99 20.47
N VAL A 198 6.36 -10.96 21.25
CA VAL A 198 6.32 -10.96 22.73
C VAL A 198 4.95 -11.33 23.25
N SER A 199 4.84 -12.25 24.20
CA SER A 199 3.58 -12.61 24.87
C SER A 199 3.13 -11.56 25.91
N TRP A 200 1.96 -10.96 25.69
CA TRP A 200 1.29 -9.92 26.49
C TRP A 200 -0.04 -10.44 27.07
N TYR A 201 -0.23 -10.39 28.37
CA TYR A 201 -1.32 -11.00 29.13
C TYR A 201 -2.24 -9.92 29.72
N PRO A 202 -3.57 -10.11 29.80
CA PRO A 202 -4.50 -9.13 30.36
C PRO A 202 -4.25 -8.91 31.84
N ASP A 203 -4.43 -7.68 32.32
CA ASP A 203 -4.26 -7.27 33.72
C ASP A 203 -5.56 -6.55 34.17
N GLU A 204 -6.57 -7.30 34.62
CA GLU A 204 -7.89 -6.74 34.96
C GLU A 204 -7.89 -5.92 36.25
N ASP A 205 -7.04 -6.29 37.21
CA ASP A 205 -6.99 -5.64 38.51
C ASP A 205 -5.93 -4.53 38.63
N GLY A 206 -5.05 -4.43 37.63
CA GLY A 206 -4.07 -3.36 37.47
C GLY A 206 -2.83 -3.53 38.35
N ASP A 207 -2.47 -4.77 38.71
CA ASP A 207 -1.32 -5.07 39.56
C ASP A 207 -0.02 -5.39 38.79
N LEU A 208 -0.10 -5.40 37.45
CA LEU A 208 0.97 -5.64 36.48
C LEU A 208 1.40 -7.09 36.29
N PHE A 209 0.68 -8.04 36.89
CA PHE A 209 0.73 -9.43 36.51
C PHE A 209 -0.49 -9.69 35.65
N GLY A 210 -0.24 -10.32 34.52
CA GLY A 210 -1.35 -10.73 33.69
C GLY A 210 -1.79 -12.12 34.08
N ASP A 211 -3.07 -12.36 33.93
CA ASP A 211 -3.71 -13.65 34.12
C ASP A 211 -2.84 -14.81 33.56
N GLU A 212 -2.38 -15.69 34.45
CA GLU A 212 -1.56 -16.86 34.12
C GLU A 212 -2.37 -17.94 33.42
N ASP A 213 -3.67 -17.98 33.71
CA ASP A 213 -4.64 -18.81 33.05
C ASP A 213 -5.08 -18.18 31.71
N ALA A 214 -4.83 -16.88 31.51
CA ALA A 214 -5.04 -16.22 30.23
C ALA A 214 -4.00 -16.63 29.19
N THR A 215 -4.49 -16.64 27.97
CA THR A 215 -3.64 -16.78 26.80
C THR A 215 -3.02 -15.42 26.46
N PRO A 216 -1.68 -15.32 26.28
CA PRO A 216 -1.06 -14.06 25.93
C PRO A 216 -1.27 -13.67 24.46
N THR A 217 -1.42 -12.38 24.22
CA THR A 217 -1.32 -11.69 22.94
C THR A 217 0.14 -11.59 22.53
N VAL A 218 0.54 -12.18 21.41
CA VAL A 218 1.96 -12.17 21.00
C VAL A 218 2.21 -11.04 19.98
N SER A 219 3.07 -10.06 20.26
CA SER A 219 3.27 -8.87 19.41
C SER A 219 4.64 -8.23 19.63
N CYS A 220 5.19 -7.59 18.61
CA CYS A 220 6.39 -6.75 18.68
C CYS A 220 6.17 -5.49 19.52
N ALA A 221 5.01 -4.87 19.31
CA ALA A 221 4.57 -3.71 20.06
C ALA A 221 3.49 -4.08 21.08
N GLN A 222 3.43 -3.33 22.18
CA GLN A 222 2.40 -3.49 23.20
C GLN A 222 1.00 -3.27 22.58
N PRO A 223 0.11 -4.27 22.60
CA PRO A 223 -1.14 -4.20 21.84
C PRO A 223 -2.16 -3.23 22.45
N SER A 224 -2.17 -3.12 23.77
CA SER A 224 -2.99 -2.17 24.51
C SER A 224 -2.39 -1.93 25.90
N ALA A 225 -2.84 -0.87 26.57
CA ALA A 225 -2.33 -0.50 27.89
C ALA A 225 -2.70 -1.53 28.98
N ASP A 226 -3.76 -2.30 28.76
CA ASP A 226 -4.31 -3.27 29.73
C ASP A 226 -3.71 -4.68 29.55
N LEU A 227 -2.62 -4.78 28.78
CA LEU A 227 -1.89 -6.02 28.49
C LEU A 227 -0.43 -5.89 28.93
N VAL A 228 0.05 -6.83 29.73
CA VAL A 228 1.36 -6.84 30.37
C VAL A 228 2.17 -8.07 29.97
N PRO A 229 3.50 -8.00 29.76
CA PRO A 229 4.26 -9.09 29.17
C PRO A 229 4.60 -10.26 30.14
N ASN A 230 3.75 -10.52 31.15
CA ASN A 230 4.01 -11.47 32.23
C ASN A 230 2.72 -12.16 32.73
N GLY A 231 2.46 -13.38 32.26
CA GLY A 231 1.26 -14.15 32.59
C GLY A 231 1.44 -15.03 33.80
N ARG A 232 1.48 -14.43 34.98
CA ARG A 232 1.77 -15.16 36.23
C ARG A 232 0.81 -14.81 37.35
N ASP A 233 -0.29 -14.14 37.04
CA ASP A 233 -1.36 -13.85 37.98
C ASP A 233 -2.30 -15.04 38.14
N CYS A 234 -2.46 -15.55 39.36
CA CYS A 234 -3.34 -16.71 39.63
C CYS A 234 -4.78 -16.32 40.00
N ASP A 235 -5.06 -15.03 40.23
CA ASP A 235 -6.39 -14.46 40.47
C ASP A 235 -6.46 -13.00 39.96
N ASP A 236 -6.50 -12.82 38.64
CA ASP A 236 -6.47 -11.52 37.91
C ASP A 236 -7.64 -10.56 38.22
N SER A 237 -8.55 -10.97 39.10
CA SER A 237 -9.65 -10.15 39.60
C SER A 237 -9.31 -9.41 40.89
N ARG A 238 -8.12 -9.66 41.45
CA ARG A 238 -7.72 -9.30 42.80
C ARG A 238 -6.22 -8.96 42.84
N PRO A 239 -5.84 -7.70 43.11
CA PRO A 239 -4.44 -7.28 43.15
C PRO A 239 -3.58 -7.95 44.23
N GLU A 240 -4.21 -8.77 45.07
CA GLU A 240 -3.55 -9.56 46.10
C GLU A 240 -3.09 -10.93 45.59
N GLY A 241 -3.59 -11.42 44.45
CA GLY A 241 -3.41 -12.79 43.94
C GLY A 241 -2.29 -12.93 42.92
N ASN A 242 -1.07 -12.49 43.27
CA ASN A 242 0.06 -12.54 42.36
C ASN A 242 1.35 -13.01 43.06
N PRO A 243 2.36 -13.49 42.32
CA PRO A 243 3.59 -14.05 42.89
C PRO A 243 4.44 -13.10 43.73
N ALA A 244 4.15 -11.79 43.71
CA ALA A 244 4.87 -10.80 44.48
C ALA A 244 4.25 -10.53 45.86
N ASN A 245 3.01 -10.99 46.10
CA ASN A 245 2.35 -10.80 47.38
C ASN A 245 2.68 -11.88 48.40
N PRO A 246 2.64 -11.56 49.71
CA PRO A 246 2.72 -12.56 50.77
C PRO A 246 1.35 -13.21 51.02
N GLU A 247 1.37 -14.48 51.42
CA GLU A 247 0.15 -15.22 51.76
C GLU A 247 -0.68 -14.56 52.88
N ILE A 248 -2.01 -14.50 52.71
CA ILE A 248 -2.95 -14.01 53.73
C ILE A 248 -3.70 -15.18 54.35
N ASP A 249 -3.22 -15.62 55.51
CA ASP A 249 -3.74 -16.81 56.19
C ASP A 249 -5.23 -16.76 56.56
N GLY A 250 -5.91 -17.85 56.23
CA GLY A 250 -7.28 -18.14 56.65
C GLY A 250 -8.34 -17.49 55.75
N ASN A 251 -7.95 -17.01 54.57
CA ASN A 251 -8.86 -16.50 53.55
C ASN A 251 -9.26 -17.59 52.52
N GLY A 252 -8.59 -18.74 52.53
CA GLY A 252 -8.88 -19.87 51.64
C GLY A 252 -8.44 -19.65 50.19
N ARG A 253 -7.46 -18.77 49.94
CA ARG A 253 -6.91 -18.43 48.62
C ARG A 253 -5.40 -18.68 48.60
N ASP A 254 -4.82 -18.70 47.41
CA ASP A 254 -3.37 -18.69 47.18
C ASP A 254 -3.04 -17.27 46.74
N ASP A 255 -2.64 -16.40 47.68
CA ASP A 255 -2.40 -14.99 47.36
C ASP A 255 -1.02 -14.79 46.73
N ASN A 256 -0.13 -15.78 46.81
CA ASN A 256 1.23 -15.68 46.30
C ASN A 256 1.54 -16.60 45.11
N CYS A 257 0.51 -17.21 44.54
CA CYS A 257 0.55 -18.05 43.35
C CYS A 257 1.65 -19.12 43.37
N ASN A 258 1.86 -19.78 44.52
CA ASN A 258 2.83 -20.88 44.63
C ASN A 258 2.20 -22.28 44.52
N GLY A 259 0.88 -22.33 44.30
CA GLY A 259 0.07 -23.53 44.21
C GLY A 259 -0.36 -24.08 45.58
N ARG A 260 -0.38 -23.25 46.63
CA ARG A 260 -0.78 -23.63 47.99
C ARG A 260 -1.69 -22.57 48.57
N VAL A 261 -2.62 -23.03 49.41
CA VAL A 261 -3.64 -22.19 50.02
C VAL A 261 -3.39 -22.14 51.52
N ASP A 262 -3.36 -20.93 52.09
CA ASP A 262 -3.21 -20.64 53.52
C ASP A 262 -1.96 -21.30 54.17
N GLU A 263 -0.82 -21.37 53.48
CA GLU A 263 0.39 -22.02 53.99
C GLU A 263 1.23 -21.18 54.96
N GLY A 264 0.82 -19.94 55.25
CA GLY A 264 1.49 -19.04 56.20
C GLY A 264 1.11 -19.27 57.68
N ALA A 265 0.01 -19.98 57.99
CA ALA A 265 -0.47 -20.08 59.37
C ALA A 265 0.05 -21.32 60.10
N THR A 266 1.02 -21.09 60.98
CA THR A 266 1.28 -22.02 62.08
C THR A 266 0.05 -22.04 63.00
N ALA A 267 -0.70 -23.14 63.00
CA ALA A 267 -1.93 -23.36 63.77
C ALA A 267 -1.82 -22.99 65.26
N LEU A 268 -2.75 -22.19 65.79
CA LEU A 268 -3.15 -22.22 67.21
C LEU A 268 -4.65 -21.93 67.35
N ALA A 269 -5.42 -23.00 67.57
CA ALA A 269 -6.85 -22.97 67.87
C ALA A 269 -7.10 -22.47 69.31
N GLU A 270 -8.08 -21.58 69.48
CA GLU A 270 -8.74 -21.35 70.76
C GLU A 270 -10.27 -21.37 70.53
N GLY A 271 -10.91 -22.50 70.83
CA GLY A 271 -12.35 -22.55 71.11
C GLY A 271 -13.30 -23.00 70.00
N GLY A 272 -12.83 -23.49 68.85
CA GLY A 272 -13.68 -23.98 67.78
C GLY A 272 -13.03 -25.10 66.99
N ILE A 273 -13.77 -26.18 66.79
CA ILE A 273 -13.38 -27.44 66.14
C ILE A 273 -12.64 -27.17 64.81
N THR A 274 -11.40 -27.66 64.71
CA THR A 274 -10.64 -27.74 63.46
C THR A 274 -11.12 -28.95 62.65
N THR A 275 -11.36 -28.77 61.36
CA THR A 275 -11.55 -29.90 60.43
C THR A 275 -10.23 -30.09 59.66
N LEU A 276 -9.60 -31.26 59.80
CA LEU A 276 -8.70 -31.77 58.75
C LEU A 276 -9.52 -32.75 57.90
N GLY A 277 -9.69 -32.45 56.61
CA GLY A 277 -10.27 -33.40 55.64
C GLY A 277 -11.77 -33.68 55.80
N GLY A 278 -12.59 -32.64 55.98
CA GLY A 278 -14.04 -32.68 55.75
C GLY A 278 -14.89 -33.63 56.61
N THR A 279 -14.36 -34.22 57.68
CA THR A 279 -15.14 -35.11 58.53
C THR A 279 -15.78 -34.33 59.67
N VAL A 280 -17.08 -34.05 59.57
CA VAL A 280 -17.86 -33.47 60.67
C VAL A 280 -17.92 -34.51 61.81
N LEU A 281 -17.13 -34.31 62.86
CA LEU A 281 -17.34 -35.02 64.11
C LEU A 281 -18.63 -34.50 64.73
N ARG A 282 -19.72 -35.26 64.63
CA ARG A 282 -20.94 -34.98 65.40
C ARG A 282 -20.63 -35.09 66.90
N GLU A 283 -21.37 -34.31 67.70
CA GLU A 283 -21.20 -34.25 69.16
C GLU A 283 -21.03 -35.66 69.78
N GLY A 284 -19.90 -35.85 70.46
CA GLY A 284 -19.55 -37.09 71.14
C GLY A 284 -18.67 -38.09 70.35
N GLY A 285 -18.26 -37.75 69.12
CA GLY A 285 -17.28 -38.53 68.35
C GLY A 285 -15.82 -38.16 68.66
N SER A 286 -14.92 -39.14 68.67
CA SER A 286 -13.46 -38.93 68.75
C SER A 286 -12.78 -39.60 67.56
N ALA A 287 -11.82 -38.90 66.94
CA ALA A 287 -11.01 -39.41 65.83
C ALA A 287 -9.52 -39.33 66.18
N ARG A 288 -8.73 -40.27 65.64
CA ARG A 288 -7.27 -40.26 65.70
C ARG A 288 -6.70 -40.54 64.31
N LEU A 289 -5.56 -39.94 64.00
CA LEU A 289 -4.80 -40.22 62.79
C LEU A 289 -3.75 -41.29 63.12
N SER A 290 -3.82 -42.46 62.47
CA SER A 290 -2.82 -43.52 62.60
C SER A 290 -2.44 -44.03 61.22
N GLN A 291 -1.15 -43.94 60.87
CA GLN A 291 -0.58 -44.42 59.60
C GLN A 291 -1.34 -43.95 58.35
N GLY A 292 -1.64 -42.64 58.27
CA GLY A 292 -2.20 -42.02 57.07
C GLY A 292 -3.64 -42.39 56.74
N ARG A 293 -4.36 -43.03 57.66
CA ARG A 293 -5.80 -43.27 57.54
C ARG A 293 -6.54 -42.77 58.78
N ILE A 294 -7.73 -42.20 58.55
CA ILE A 294 -8.65 -41.77 59.61
C ILE A 294 -9.46 -42.99 60.06
N GLU A 295 -9.34 -43.38 61.32
CA GLU A 295 -10.16 -44.45 61.91
C GLU A 295 -11.35 -43.82 62.66
N THR A 296 -12.58 -44.06 62.19
CA THR A 296 -13.82 -43.60 62.84
C THR A 296 -14.49 -44.76 63.60
N PHE A 297 -14.91 -44.50 64.84
CA PHE A 297 -15.60 -45.50 65.67
C PHE A 297 -17.05 -45.07 65.90
N ALA A 298 -18.01 -45.93 65.53
CA ALA A 298 -19.42 -45.71 65.85
C ALA A 298 -19.78 -46.38 67.18
N ARG A 299 -20.43 -45.64 68.08
CA ARG A 299 -21.10 -46.20 69.27
C ARG A 299 -22.58 -46.38 68.96
N THR A 300 -23.13 -47.58 69.20
CA THR A 300 -24.58 -47.80 69.11
C THR A 300 -25.16 -47.77 70.52
N CYS A 301 -26.10 -46.87 70.75
CA CYS A 301 -26.72 -46.66 72.06
C CYS A 301 -28.21 -47.00 72.01
N ARG A 302 -28.74 -47.61 73.07
CA ARG A 302 -30.18 -47.73 73.28
C ARG A 302 -30.51 -47.24 74.70
N GLY A 303 -30.89 -45.97 74.80
CA GLY A 303 -30.86 -45.24 76.07
C GLY A 303 -29.43 -44.77 76.40
N ASP A 304 -29.11 -44.58 77.69
CA ASP A 304 -27.81 -44.09 78.16
C ASP A 304 -26.67 -45.12 78.09
N ASP A 305 -26.97 -46.38 77.75
CA ASP A 305 -25.96 -47.42 77.54
C ASP A 305 -25.58 -47.52 76.05
N CYS A 306 -24.33 -47.13 75.78
CA CYS A 306 -23.68 -47.18 74.47
C CYS A 306 -22.62 -48.29 74.45
N VAL A 307 -22.72 -49.25 73.54
CA VAL A 307 -21.65 -50.22 73.29
C VAL A 307 -21.00 -49.89 71.94
N THR A 308 -19.67 -49.88 71.90
CA THR A 308 -18.88 -49.71 70.68
C THR A 308 -19.12 -50.91 69.76
N GLY A 309 -19.92 -50.71 68.72
CA GLY A 309 -20.11 -51.67 67.63
C GLY A 309 -18.91 -51.59 66.68
N GLY A 310 -18.38 -52.74 66.28
CA GLY A 310 -17.19 -52.86 65.46
C GLY A 310 -17.28 -52.15 64.10
N ILE A 311 -16.09 -52.00 63.50
CA ILE A 311 -15.80 -51.36 62.21
C ILE A 311 -16.86 -51.75 61.17
N ILE A 312 -17.57 -50.75 60.65
CA ILE A 312 -18.42 -50.92 59.47
C ILE A 312 -17.45 -50.94 58.27
N PRO A 313 -17.44 -52.02 57.44
CA PRO A 313 -16.49 -52.17 56.34
C PRO A 313 -16.67 -51.11 55.25
#